data_AF-A0A822ALT9-F1
#
_entry.id   AF-A0A822ALT9-F1
#
_cell.length_a   1.000
_cell.length_b   1.000
_cell.length_c   1.000
_cell.angle_alpha   90.00
_cell.angle_beta   90.00
_cell.angle_gamma   90.00
#
_symmetry.space_group_name_H-M   'P 1'
#
loop_
_entity.id
_entity.type
_entity.pdbx_description
1 polymer ?
#
loop_
_entity_poly.entity_id
_entity_poly.type
_entity_poly.pdbx_seq_one_letter_code
_entity_poly.pdbx_strand_id
1 'polypeptide(L)'
;RIFQRFWETGAVKDRERPGRPSEITEEKVDEVHDVCESELQLCVRAVGTACSIPRTTAHRIMTEYLSLKPYKVQFVQQIYEEDLQDRVDMCQTMISML
;
A
#
# COMPACT_ATOMS: atom_id res chain seq x y z
N ARG A 1 9.48 -20.78 40.07
CA ARG A 1 9.33 -20.51 38.62
C ARG A 1 9.30 -19.00 38.29
N ILE A 2 8.53 -18.17 39.00
CA ILE A 2 8.53 -16.70 38.81
C ILE A 2 9.87 -16.05 39.18
N PHE A 3 10.43 -16.43 40.32
CA PHE A 3 11.72 -15.91 40.81
C PHE A 3 12.87 -16.13 39.82
N GLN A 4 12.91 -17.30 39.18
CA GLN A 4 13.92 -17.67 38.19
C GLN A 4 13.78 -16.85 36.89
N ARG A 5 12.55 -16.61 36.42
CA ARG A 5 12.28 -15.72 35.27
C ARG A 5 12.69 -14.27 35.54
N PHE A 6 12.46 -13.77 36.75
CA PHE A 6 12.87 -12.41 37.13
C PHE A 6 14.39 -12.27 37.13
N TRP A 7 15.11 -13.27 37.65
CA TRP A 7 16.58 -13.28 37.61
C TRP A 7 17.17 -13.37 36.20
N GLU A 8 16.56 -14.14 35.30
CA GLU A 8 17.06 -14.30 33.92
C GLU A 8 16.75 -13.09 33.02
N THR A 9 15.54 -12.53 33.12
CA THR A 9 15.01 -11.56 32.15
C THR A 9 14.68 -10.19 32.76
N GLY A 10 14.81 -10.02 34.07
CA GLY A 10 14.45 -8.78 34.77
C GLY A 10 12.94 -8.50 34.84
N ALA A 11 12.11 -9.38 34.29
CA ALA A 11 10.67 -9.20 34.20
C ALA A 11 9.92 -10.47 34.62
N VAL A 12 8.76 -10.25 35.25
CA VAL A 12 7.82 -11.33 35.61
C VAL A 12 6.82 -11.62 34.48
N LYS A 13 6.78 -10.77 33.44
CA LYS A 13 5.89 -10.93 32.29
C LYS A 13 6.18 -12.24 31.56
N ASP A 14 5.12 -12.82 30.99
CA ASP A 14 5.27 -13.93 30.06
C ASP A 14 6.07 -13.49 28.84
N ARG A 15 6.92 -14.39 28.34
CA ARG A 15 7.65 -14.19 27.08
C ARG A 15 6.67 -14.16 25.93
N GLU A 16 7.01 -13.42 24.88
CA GLU A 16 6.28 -13.50 23.62
C GLU A 16 6.27 -14.94 23.14
N ARG A 17 5.07 -15.42 22.81
CA ARG A 17 4.88 -16.76 22.29
C ARG A 17 5.00 -16.67 20.77
N PRO A 18 5.73 -17.57 20.11
CA PRO A 18 5.69 -17.66 18.66
C PRO A 18 4.23 -17.95 18.28
N GLY A 19 3.57 -16.97 17.66
CA GLY A 19 2.19 -17.08 17.23
C GLY A 19 2.04 -18.09 16.08
N ARG A 20 0.87 -18.10 15.44
CA ARG A 20 0.70 -18.84 14.19
C ARG A 20 1.66 -18.25 13.13
N PRO A 21 2.44 -19.08 12.42
CA PRO A 21 3.28 -18.59 11.32
C PRO A 21 2.44 -17.87 10.27
N SER A 22 2.95 -16.74 9.76
CA SER A 22 2.32 -16.04 8.64
C SER A 22 2.54 -16.86 7.36
N GLU A 23 1.48 -17.01 6.56
CA GLU A 23 1.58 -17.57 5.20
C GLU A 23 2.05 -16.53 4.17
N ILE A 24 2.24 -15.26 4.59
CA ILE A 24 2.74 -14.20 3.72
C ILE A 24 4.26 -14.29 3.66
N THR A 25 4.78 -14.66 2.49
CA THR A 25 6.20 -14.60 2.15
C THR A 25 6.54 -13.25 1.50
N GLU A 26 7.83 -12.86 1.52
CA GLU A 26 8.30 -11.63 0.86
C GLU A 26 8.03 -11.67 -0.65
N GLU A 27 8.24 -12.81 -1.30
CA GLU A 27 7.93 -13.02 -2.73
C GLU A 27 6.46 -12.66 -3.07
N LYS A 28 5.52 -12.97 -2.18
CA LYS A 28 4.11 -12.64 -2.36
C LYS A 28 3.81 -11.16 -2.13
N VAL A 29 4.61 -10.48 -1.33
CA VAL A 29 4.51 -9.02 -1.15
C VAL A 29 4.98 -8.32 -2.41
N ASP A 30 6.09 -8.77 -2.99
CA ASP A 30 6.65 -8.22 -4.23
C ASP A 30 5.70 -8.43 -5.42
N GLU A 31 5.12 -9.63 -5.57
CA GLU A 31 4.12 -9.91 -6.62
C GLU A 31 2.91 -8.96 -6.53
N VAL A 32 2.42 -8.71 -5.31
CA VAL A 32 1.30 -7.77 -5.08
C VAL A 32 1.72 -6.33 -5.39
N HIS A 33 2.96 -5.95 -5.04
CA HIS A 33 3.50 -4.63 -5.35
C HIS A 33 3.54 -4.38 -6.86
N ASP A 34 4.09 -5.31 -7.63
CA ASP A 34 4.22 -5.20 -9.08
C ASP A 34 2.86 -5.09 -9.79
N VAL A 35 1.87 -5.86 -9.31
CA VAL A 35 0.49 -5.77 -9.81
C VAL A 35 -0.14 -4.40 -9.50
N CYS A 36 0.13 -3.84 -8.33
CA CYS A 36 -0.38 -2.51 -7.96
C CYS A 36 0.31 -1.36 -8.73
N GLU A 37 1.61 -1.47 -9.03
CA GLU A 37 2.31 -0.44 -9.81
C GLU A 37 1.93 -0.47 -11.30
N SER A 38 1.76 -1.67 -11.88
CA SER A 38 1.38 -1.81 -13.29
C SER A 38 -0.04 -1.32 -13.57
N GLU A 39 -0.98 -1.55 -12.64
CA GLU A 39 -2.38 -1.14 -12.80
C GLU A 39 -2.89 -0.36 -11.58
N LEU A 40 -2.84 0.97 -11.69
CA LEU A 40 -3.22 1.93 -10.63
C LEU A 40 -4.70 1.90 -10.18
N GLN A 41 -5.60 1.19 -10.88
CA GLN A 41 -7.05 1.21 -10.62
C GLN A 41 -7.63 -0.15 -10.24
N LEU A 42 -6.81 -1.08 -9.73
CA LEU A 42 -7.29 -2.40 -9.34
C LEU A 42 -8.04 -2.39 -8.01
N CYS A 43 -9.18 -3.08 -7.99
CA CYS A 43 -9.86 -3.41 -6.73
C CYS A 43 -9.10 -4.52 -5.99
N VAL A 44 -9.15 -4.53 -4.65
CA VAL A 44 -8.49 -5.56 -3.80
C VAL A 44 -8.86 -7.00 -4.21
N ARG A 45 -10.08 -7.21 -4.74
CA ARG A 45 -10.48 -8.53 -5.25
C ARG A 45 -9.72 -8.91 -6.51
N ALA A 46 -9.53 -7.97 -7.43
CA ALA A 46 -8.79 -8.21 -8.67
C ALA A 46 -7.31 -8.49 -8.38
N VAL A 47 -6.70 -7.76 -7.45
CA VAL A 47 -5.33 -8.04 -6.96
C VAL A 47 -5.23 -9.46 -6.39
N GLY A 48 -6.19 -9.86 -5.54
CA GLY A 48 -6.23 -11.21 -5.00
C GLY A 48 -6.34 -12.29 -6.08
N THR A 49 -7.17 -12.07 -7.10
CA THR A 49 -7.26 -12.98 -8.25
C THR A 49 -5.96 -13.03 -9.05
N ALA A 50 -5.32 -11.88 -9.30
CA ALA A 50 -4.07 -11.80 -10.07
C ALA A 50 -2.92 -12.55 -9.38
N CYS A 51 -2.76 -12.36 -8.07
CA CYS A 51 -1.67 -13.00 -7.29
C CYS A 51 -2.04 -14.40 -6.74
N SER A 52 -3.23 -14.91 -7.09
CA SER A 52 -3.78 -16.19 -6.59
C SER A 52 -3.83 -16.30 -5.05
N ILE A 53 -4.23 -15.21 -4.38
CA ILE A 53 -4.34 -15.15 -2.91
C ILE A 53 -5.75 -14.75 -2.45
N PRO A 54 -6.15 -15.11 -1.22
CA PRO A 54 -7.42 -14.65 -0.66
C PRO A 54 -7.48 -13.12 -0.59
N ARG A 55 -8.67 -12.56 -0.82
CA ARG A 55 -8.92 -11.10 -0.73
C ARG A 55 -8.44 -10.49 0.59
N THR A 56 -8.64 -11.19 1.70
CA THR A 56 -8.22 -10.73 3.03
C THR A 56 -6.71 -10.66 3.16
N THR A 57 -5.99 -11.63 2.59
CA THR A 57 -4.53 -11.64 2.52
C THR A 57 -4.02 -10.52 1.63
N ALA A 58 -4.61 -10.34 0.44
CA ALA A 58 -4.27 -9.22 -0.45
C ALA A 58 -4.47 -7.86 0.25
N HIS A 59 -5.62 -7.66 0.89
CA HIS A 59 -5.88 -6.46 1.68
C HIS A 59 -4.82 -6.23 2.74
N ARG A 60 -4.48 -7.27 3.52
CA ARG A 60 -3.49 -7.18 4.59
C ARG A 60 -2.11 -6.81 4.05
N ILE A 61 -1.67 -7.44 2.95
CA ILE A 61 -0.41 -7.10 2.28
C ILE A 61 -0.42 -5.62 1.86
N MET A 62 -1.47 -5.18 1.16
CA MET A 62 -1.59 -3.79 0.71
C MET A 62 -1.55 -2.79 1.88
N THR A 63 -2.25 -3.05 2.98
CA THR A 63 -2.38 -2.07 4.07
C THR A 63 -1.28 -2.12 5.13
N GLU A 64 -0.78 -3.32 5.46
CA GLU A 64 0.18 -3.51 6.56
C GLU A 64 1.63 -3.63 6.08
N TYR A 65 1.85 -4.23 4.90
CA TYR A 65 3.20 -4.46 4.38
C TYR A 65 3.61 -3.33 3.42
N LEU A 66 2.74 -3.01 2.46
CA LEU A 66 2.98 -1.94 1.48
C LEU A 66 2.53 -0.56 1.96
N SER A 67 1.84 -0.48 3.11
CA SER A 67 1.31 0.77 3.68
C SER A 67 0.44 1.60 2.73
N LEU A 68 -0.15 0.97 1.72
CA LEU A 68 -1.01 1.63 0.74
C LEU A 68 -2.30 2.12 1.41
N LYS A 69 -2.77 3.28 0.95
CA LYS A 69 -4.05 3.86 1.36
C LYS A 69 -4.99 3.91 0.16
N PRO A 70 -6.29 3.67 0.37
CA PRO A 70 -7.28 3.85 -0.69
C PRO A 70 -7.17 5.28 -1.25
N TYR A 71 -6.86 5.39 -2.54
CA TYR A 71 -6.82 6.69 -3.19
C TYR A 71 -8.23 7.24 -3.36
N LYS A 72 -8.43 8.51 -3.04
CA LYS A 72 -9.71 9.19 -3.28
C LYS A 72 -9.74 9.64 -4.74
N VAL A 73 -10.61 9.02 -5.54
CA VAL A 73 -10.84 9.42 -6.93
C VAL A 73 -11.22 10.90 -6.98
N GLN A 74 -10.44 11.68 -7.72
CA GLN A 74 -10.70 13.08 -7.98
C GLN A 74 -11.39 13.22 -9.33
N PHE A 75 -12.49 13.98 -9.36
CA PHE A 75 -13.11 14.38 -10.61
C PHE A 75 -12.44 15.67 -11.08
N VAL A 76 -11.81 15.60 -12.24
CA VAL A 76 -11.18 16.74 -12.91
C VAL A 76 -11.90 17.01 -14.23
N GLN A 77 -11.79 18.22 -14.77
CA GLN A 77 -12.32 18.49 -16.11
C GLN A 77 -11.58 17.64 -17.14
N GLN A 78 -12.33 17.11 -18.11
CA GLN A 78 -11.73 16.47 -19.27
C GLN A 78 -10.93 17.50 -20.07
N ILE A 79 -9.72 17.13 -20.46
CA ILE A 79 -8.81 17.96 -21.24
C ILE A 79 -8.71 17.32 -22.62
N TYR A 80 -8.93 18.10 -23.67
CA TYR A 80 -8.70 17.67 -25.04
C TYR A 80 -7.28 18.02 -25.48
N GLU A 81 -6.79 17.36 -26.53
CA GLU A 81 -5.42 17.55 -27.01
C GLU A 81 -5.17 18.98 -27.51
N GLU A 82 -6.21 19.60 -28.08
CA GLU A 82 -6.23 21.01 -28.47
C GLU A 82 -6.05 21.98 -27.28
N ASP A 83 -6.58 21.64 -26.10
CA ASP A 83 -6.50 22.50 -24.90
C ASP A 83 -5.12 22.50 -24.25
N LEU A 84 -4.27 21.52 -24.57
CA LEU A 84 -3.00 21.33 -23.85
C LEU A 84 -2.06 22.52 -24.04
N GLN A 85 -1.90 22.97 -25.29
CA GLN A 85 -0.99 24.06 -25.60
C GLN A 85 -1.52 25.40 -25.07
N ASP A 86 -2.80 25.68 -25.26
CA ASP A 86 -3.45 26.90 -24.77
C ASP A 86 -3.28 27.08 -23.25
N ARG A 87 -3.38 25.97 -22.50
CA ARG A 87 -3.18 25.99 -21.04
C ARG A 87 -1.73 26.27 -20.65
N VAL A 88 -0.76 25.75 -21.40
CA VAL A 88 0.66 26.03 -21.16
C VAL A 88 0.95 27.50 -21.42
N ASP A 89 0.49 28.02 -22.56
CA ASP A 89 0.70 29.40 -22.98
C ASP A 89 0.06 30.39 -22.00
N MET A 90 -1.16 30.08 -21.53
CA MET A 90 -1.83 30.84 -20.47
C MET A 90 -0.99 30.86 -19.19
N CYS A 91 -0.53 29.70 -18.71
CA CYS A 91 0.29 29.61 -17.51
C CYS A 91 1.59 30.41 -17.64
N GLN A 92 2.29 30.33 -18.78
CA GLN A 92 3.52 31.08 -19.03
C GLN A 92 3.27 32.59 -19.02
N THR A 93 2.19 33.04 -19.66
CA THR A 93 1.77 34.44 -19.66
C THR A 93 1.48 34.93 -18.24
N MET A 94 0.70 34.19 -17.46
CA MET A 94 0.36 34.56 -16.08
C MET A 94 1.58 34.57 -15.15
N ILE A 95 2.49 33.60 -15.30
CA ILE A 95 3.75 33.56 -14.53
C ILE A 95 4.61 34.78 -14.85
N SER A 96 4.69 35.20 -16.12
CA SER A 96 5.49 36.39 -16.50
C SER A 96 4.92 37.72 -15.98
N MET A 97 3.63 37.74 -15.59
CA MET A 97 2.94 38.90 -15.05
C MET A 97 2.99 38.97 -13.52
N LEU A 98 3.46 37.91 -12.85
CA LEU A 98 3.69 37.81 -11.41
C LEU A 98 5.10 38.29 -11.05
#